data_AF-A0A6I5RG43-F1
#
_entry.id   AF-A0A6I5RG43-F1
#
_cell.length_a   1.000
_cell.length_b   1.000
_cell.length_c   1.000
_cell.angle_alpha   90.00
_cell.angle_beta   90.00
_cell.angle_gamma   90.00
#
_symmetry.space_group_name_H-M   'P 1'
#
loop_
_entity.id
_entity.type
_entity.pdbx_description
1 polymer ?
#
loop_
_entity_poly.entity_id
_entity_poly.type
_entity_poly.pdbx_seq_one_letter_code
_entity_poly.pdbx_strand_id
1 'polypeptide(L)'
;MLTHILNANPEIIGYGETHIGYQSAQDFKQLMCKVYWQAQEYRNLGDLQKLALQEKYILDKLLHDNKLLDPSLLLSENIHIIFLVREPNRSLVSIRDLKPHWSEEETLAYYCNRLKTLVTYAHKMGDHKKALLIRHDQLIENSPLVFESLQKFLETDTGFSEKYQILKMTGSKHVGDHRGKIMAGQIIRTQRELKQTISQPAIDEAQSVYQDCCKQLSQLSSVLDIDCSSAKVNSL
;
A
#
# COMPACT_ATOMS: atom_id res chain seq x y z
N MET A 1 -5.08 4.19 -3.27
CA MET A 1 -4.53 5.53 -3.02
C MET A 1 -3.02 5.52 -3.17
N LEU A 2 -2.26 4.95 -2.22
CA LEU A 2 -0.79 4.96 -2.26
C LEU A 2 -0.19 4.49 -3.59
N THR A 3 -0.69 3.40 -4.18
CA THR A 3 -0.23 2.92 -5.50
C THR A 3 -0.37 3.97 -6.62
N HIS A 4 -1.41 4.82 -6.59
CA HIS A 4 -1.55 5.90 -7.56
C HIS A 4 -0.55 7.02 -7.33
N ILE A 5 -0.31 7.36 -6.07
CA ILE A 5 0.67 8.38 -5.69
C ILE A 5 2.07 7.94 -6.12
N LEU A 6 2.43 6.67 -5.84
CA LEU A 6 3.71 6.11 -6.26
C LEU A 6 3.86 6.11 -7.78
N ASN A 7 2.87 5.60 -8.52
CA ASN A 7 2.91 5.58 -9.99
C ASN A 7 2.77 6.96 -10.67
N ALA A 8 2.48 8.03 -9.92
CA ALA A 8 2.51 9.38 -10.45
C ALA A 8 3.94 9.94 -10.51
N ASN A 9 4.89 9.28 -9.84
CA ASN A 9 6.31 9.60 -9.93
C ASN A 9 6.91 8.95 -11.19
N PRO A 10 7.62 9.70 -12.06
CA PRO A 10 8.17 9.19 -13.32
C PRO A 10 9.24 8.10 -13.14
N GLU A 11 9.81 7.96 -11.94
CA GLU A 11 10.83 6.95 -11.63
C GLU A 11 10.23 5.62 -11.17
N ILE A 12 8.89 5.51 -11.10
CA ILE A 12 8.17 4.34 -10.61
C ILE A 12 7.11 3.91 -11.63
N ILE A 13 7.20 2.67 -12.10
CA ILE A 13 6.16 2.06 -12.95
C ILE A 13 5.43 0.95 -12.20
N GLY A 14 4.11 0.94 -12.30
CA GLY A 14 3.28 -0.09 -11.68
C GLY A 14 1.90 -0.16 -12.30
N TYR A 15 1.15 -1.19 -11.94
CA TYR A 15 -0.15 -1.49 -12.58
C TYR A 15 -1.33 -1.59 -11.60
N GLY A 16 -1.07 -1.54 -10.29
CA GLY A 16 -2.07 -1.86 -9.27
C GLY A 16 -1.68 -3.16 -8.57
N GLU A 17 -2.50 -4.20 -8.73
CA GLU A 17 -2.22 -5.54 -8.21
C GLU A 17 -2.02 -6.51 -9.35
N THR A 18 -0.86 -7.15 -9.42
CA THR A 18 -0.58 -8.12 -10.49
C THR A 18 -1.07 -9.52 -10.17
N HIS A 19 -1.33 -9.82 -8.89
CA HIS A 19 -1.66 -11.16 -8.37
C HIS A 19 -0.60 -12.25 -8.62
N ILE A 20 0.63 -11.90 -8.99
CA ILE A 20 1.75 -12.83 -9.14
C ILE A 20 2.07 -13.48 -7.79
N GLY A 21 2.40 -14.78 -7.82
CA GLY A 21 2.99 -15.49 -6.70
C GLY A 21 4.51 -15.48 -6.83
N TYR A 22 5.21 -15.04 -5.81
CA TYR A 22 6.66 -14.88 -5.76
C TYR A 22 7.27 -16.07 -5.00
N GLN A 23 7.78 -17.04 -5.74
CA GLN A 23 8.50 -18.20 -5.24
C GLN A 23 10.00 -18.11 -5.56
N SER A 24 10.39 -17.32 -6.55
CA SER A 24 11.77 -17.16 -6.99
C SER A 24 12.04 -15.79 -7.59
N ALA A 25 13.32 -15.47 -7.80
CA ALA A 25 13.71 -14.24 -8.47
C ALA A 25 13.21 -14.14 -9.94
N GLN A 26 12.81 -15.26 -10.56
CA GLN A 26 12.24 -15.23 -11.92
C GLN A 26 10.86 -14.58 -11.95
N ASP A 27 10.11 -14.64 -10.85
CA ASP A 27 8.78 -14.03 -10.75
C ASP A 27 8.84 -12.50 -10.80
N PHE A 28 9.98 -11.90 -10.42
CA PHE A 28 10.22 -10.46 -10.63
C PHE A 28 10.39 -10.09 -12.11
N LYS A 29 10.94 -11.00 -12.94
CA LYS A 29 10.97 -10.79 -14.40
C LYS A 29 9.57 -10.87 -14.98
N GLN A 30 8.73 -11.78 -14.47
CA GLN A 30 7.32 -11.85 -14.84
C GLN A 30 6.58 -10.56 -14.45
N LEU A 31 6.84 -10.04 -13.24
CA LEU A 31 6.31 -8.75 -12.79
C LEU A 31 6.69 -7.63 -13.77
N MET A 32 7.98 -7.52 -14.11
CA MET A 32 8.46 -6.53 -15.08
C MET A 32 7.73 -6.65 -16.42
N CYS A 33 7.71 -7.84 -17.04
CA CYS A 33 7.01 -8.04 -18.30
C CYS A 33 5.53 -7.66 -18.21
N LYS A 34 4.85 -8.05 -17.13
CA LYS A 34 3.42 -7.78 -16.94
C LYS A 34 3.15 -6.28 -16.75
N VAL A 35 3.93 -5.60 -15.94
CA VAL A 35 3.80 -4.16 -15.72
C VAL A 35 4.05 -3.39 -17.02
N TYR A 36 5.13 -3.67 -17.75
CA TYR A 36 5.42 -2.97 -19.01
C TYR A 36 4.42 -3.28 -20.12
N TRP A 37 3.86 -4.49 -20.15
CA TRP A 37 2.83 -4.83 -21.13
C TRP A 37 1.49 -4.14 -20.83
N GLN A 38 1.15 -3.97 -19.55
CA GLN A 38 -0.19 -3.53 -19.14
C GLN A 38 -0.28 -2.03 -18.80
N ALA A 39 0.80 -1.44 -18.27
CA ALA A 39 0.84 -0.03 -17.90
C ALA A 39 0.94 0.88 -19.15
N GLN A 40 1.63 0.40 -20.18
CA GLN A 40 1.93 1.16 -21.41
C GLN A 40 0.79 1.05 -22.43
N GLU A 41 0.71 2.00 -23.37
CA GLU A 41 -0.09 1.87 -24.59
C GLU A 41 0.86 1.85 -25.80
N TYR A 42 0.78 0.76 -26.56
CA TYR A 42 1.53 0.57 -27.81
C TYR A 42 0.54 0.69 -28.96
N ARG A 43 0.42 1.89 -29.53
CA ARG A 43 -0.48 2.19 -30.65
C ARG A 43 0.27 2.20 -31.99
N ASN A 44 1.58 2.43 -31.98
CA ASN A 44 2.43 2.41 -33.18
C ASN A 44 3.86 1.91 -32.88
N LEU A 45 4.66 1.69 -33.92
CA LEU A 45 6.05 1.20 -33.78
C LEU A 45 6.97 2.18 -33.03
N GLY A 46 6.68 3.48 -33.03
CA GLY A 46 7.42 4.47 -32.25
C GLY A 46 7.26 4.29 -30.74
N ASP A 47 6.15 3.71 -30.30
CA ASP A 47 5.91 3.42 -28.88
C ASP A 47 6.83 2.33 -28.32
N LEU A 48 7.56 1.59 -29.17
CA LEU A 48 8.56 0.62 -28.72
C LEU A 48 9.70 1.27 -27.94
N GLN A 49 9.93 2.59 -28.10
CA GLN A 49 10.87 3.33 -27.26
C GLN A 49 10.51 3.29 -25.77
N LYS A 50 9.22 3.05 -25.44
CA LYS A 50 8.73 2.91 -24.06
C LYS A 50 9.10 1.56 -23.41
N LEU A 51 9.70 0.64 -24.17
CA LEU A 51 10.30 -0.58 -23.64
C LEU A 51 11.73 -0.36 -23.12
N ALA A 52 12.32 0.81 -23.37
CA ALA A 52 13.55 1.19 -22.68
C ALA A 52 13.19 1.36 -21.20
N LEU A 53 13.58 0.39 -20.37
CA LEU A 53 13.35 0.41 -18.93
C LEU A 53 14.02 1.67 -18.34
N GLN A 54 13.25 2.73 -18.12
CA GLN A 54 13.78 4.03 -17.68
C GLN A 54 13.50 4.29 -16.20
N GLU A 55 12.56 3.55 -15.63
CA GLU A 55 12.10 3.68 -14.26
C GLU A 55 13.06 3.00 -13.27
N LYS A 56 13.27 3.66 -12.14
CA LYS A 56 14.12 3.18 -11.04
C LYS A 56 13.47 2.01 -10.29
N TYR A 57 12.14 2.02 -10.18
CA TYR A 57 11.38 1.01 -9.46
C TYR A 57 10.22 0.43 -10.28
N ILE A 58 9.98 -0.86 -10.07
CA ILE A 58 8.77 -1.55 -10.51
C ILE A 58 7.93 -1.87 -9.29
N LEU A 59 6.67 -1.43 -9.30
CA LEU A 59 5.75 -1.52 -8.18
C LEU A 59 4.72 -2.64 -8.38
N ASP A 60 4.60 -3.50 -7.36
CA ASP A 60 3.45 -4.37 -7.16
C ASP A 60 2.79 -4.13 -5.80
N LYS A 61 1.48 -4.35 -5.73
CA LYS A 61 0.69 -4.22 -4.50
C LYS A 61 0.26 -5.60 -4.02
N LEU A 62 0.81 -6.04 -2.90
CA LEU A 62 0.52 -7.34 -2.29
C LEU A 62 -0.59 -7.23 -1.24
N LEU A 63 -1.80 -7.72 -1.55
CA LEU A 63 -2.95 -7.70 -0.61
C LEU A 63 -3.25 -9.06 0.04
N HIS A 64 -2.67 -10.15 -0.45
CA HIS A 64 -2.99 -11.50 -0.01
C HIS A 64 -1.74 -12.23 0.49
N ASP A 65 -1.90 -13.02 1.55
CA ASP A 65 -0.80 -13.71 2.24
C ASP A 65 -0.16 -14.83 1.38
N ASN A 66 -0.90 -15.33 0.38
CA ASN A 66 -0.47 -16.39 -0.53
C ASN A 66 0.30 -15.89 -1.76
N LYS A 67 0.77 -14.63 -1.74
CA LYS A 67 1.53 -14.04 -2.86
C LYS A 67 3.03 -14.12 -2.66
N LEU A 68 3.53 -14.07 -1.44
CA LEU A 68 4.95 -14.31 -1.18
C LEU A 68 5.12 -15.75 -0.71
N LEU A 69 5.47 -16.63 -1.64
CA LEU A 69 5.57 -18.07 -1.41
C LEU A 69 6.94 -18.48 -0.88
N ASP A 70 8.00 -17.76 -1.29
CA ASP A 70 9.33 -17.87 -0.70
C ASP A 70 9.72 -16.58 0.03
N PRO A 71 9.68 -16.58 1.37
CA PRO A 71 10.10 -15.42 2.15
C PRO A 71 11.58 -15.09 2.06
N SER A 72 12.43 -15.99 1.55
CA SER A 72 13.86 -15.71 1.34
C SER A 72 14.10 -14.55 0.38
N LEU A 73 13.12 -14.27 -0.50
CA LEU A 73 13.16 -13.12 -1.41
C LEU A 73 13.24 -11.79 -0.65
N LEU A 74 12.73 -11.71 0.58
CA LEU A 74 12.81 -10.50 1.43
C LEU A 74 14.22 -10.19 1.93
N LEU A 75 15.17 -11.11 1.75
CA LEU A 75 16.59 -10.88 2.00
C LEU A 75 17.27 -10.15 0.85
N SER A 76 16.60 -10.00 -0.31
CA SER A 76 17.18 -9.34 -1.47
C SER A 76 17.40 -7.86 -1.23
N GLU A 77 18.60 -7.39 -1.54
CA GLU A 77 18.93 -5.97 -1.49
C GLU A 77 18.18 -5.13 -2.54
N ASN A 78 17.56 -5.75 -3.54
CA ASN A 78 16.87 -5.02 -4.61
C ASN A 78 15.38 -4.78 -4.32
N ILE A 79 14.91 -5.13 -3.12
CA ILE A 79 13.49 -5.00 -2.74
C ILE A 79 13.34 -3.91 -1.69
N HIS A 80 12.40 -3.00 -1.95
CA HIS A 80 11.90 -2.04 -0.97
C HIS A 80 10.46 -2.39 -0.65
N ILE A 81 10.09 -2.32 0.63
CA ILE A 81 8.76 -2.68 1.12
C ILE A 81 8.14 -1.47 1.79
N ILE A 82 6.92 -1.12 1.38
CA ILE A 82 6.13 -0.09 2.05
C ILE A 82 4.93 -0.77 2.69
N PHE A 83 4.92 -0.81 4.02
CA PHE A 83 3.80 -1.29 4.80
C PHE A 83 2.78 -0.16 4.95
N LEU A 84 1.61 -0.31 4.31
CA LEU A 84 0.48 0.60 4.50
C LEU A 84 -0.56 -0.06 5.42
N VAL A 85 -0.67 0.42 6.66
CA VAL A 85 -1.63 -0.11 7.65
C VAL A 85 -2.76 0.88 7.89
N ARG A 86 -3.99 0.39 8.03
CA ARG A 86 -5.18 1.22 8.27
C ARG A 86 -5.85 0.79 9.56
N GLU A 87 -6.45 1.77 10.26
CA GLU A 87 -7.20 1.50 11.49
C GLU A 87 -8.30 0.44 11.29
N PRO A 88 -8.71 -0.25 12.37
CA PRO A 88 -9.58 -1.41 12.26
C PRO A 88 -11.01 -1.11 11.81
N ASN A 89 -11.68 -0.11 12.40
CA ASN A 89 -13.11 0.12 12.19
C ASN A 89 -13.47 0.27 10.70
N ARG A 90 -12.82 1.20 9.98
CA ARG A 90 -13.13 1.35 8.55
C ARG A 90 -12.54 0.23 7.70
N SER A 91 -11.47 -0.43 8.16
CA SER A 91 -10.93 -1.60 7.45
C SER A 91 -11.93 -2.76 7.47
N LEU A 92 -12.50 -3.08 8.63
CA LEU A 92 -13.50 -4.13 8.80
C LEU A 92 -14.77 -3.82 7.99
N VAL A 93 -15.28 -2.58 8.05
CA VAL A 93 -16.42 -2.16 7.21
C VAL A 93 -16.09 -2.29 5.73
N SER A 94 -14.88 -1.89 5.30
CA SER A 94 -14.46 -2.00 3.91
C SER A 94 -14.31 -3.44 3.45
N ILE A 95 -13.83 -4.34 4.31
CA ILE A 95 -13.71 -5.78 4.01
C ILE A 95 -15.11 -6.37 3.84
N ARG A 96 -16.06 -6.06 4.74
CA ARG A 96 -17.45 -6.53 4.62
C ARG A 96 -18.16 -5.99 3.39
N ASP A 97 -17.92 -4.74 3.00
CA ASP A 97 -18.43 -4.17 1.73
C ASP A 97 -17.92 -4.96 0.51
N LEU A 98 -16.68 -5.46 0.55
CA LEU A 98 -16.07 -6.26 -0.53
C LEU A 98 -16.46 -7.75 -0.47
N LYS A 99 -16.72 -8.26 0.73
CA LYS A 99 -17.05 -9.66 1.03
C LYS A 99 -18.36 -9.73 1.83
N PRO A 100 -19.51 -9.36 1.23
CA PRO A 100 -20.78 -9.28 1.95
C PRO A 100 -21.31 -10.64 2.45
N HIS A 101 -20.72 -11.74 1.99
CA HIS A 101 -21.04 -13.10 2.42
C HIS A 101 -20.24 -13.56 3.65
N TRP A 102 -19.22 -12.80 4.08
CA TRP A 102 -18.44 -13.13 5.26
C TRP A 102 -19.15 -12.69 6.54
N SER A 103 -19.04 -13.52 7.57
CA SER A 103 -19.42 -13.17 8.92
C SER A 103 -18.48 -12.09 9.50
N GLU A 104 -18.90 -11.49 10.62
CA GLU A 104 -18.02 -10.56 11.34
C GLU A 104 -16.76 -11.26 11.87
N GLU A 105 -16.88 -12.50 12.33
CA GLU A 105 -15.76 -13.32 12.80
C GLU A 105 -14.76 -13.61 11.66
N GLU A 106 -15.24 -13.99 10.48
CA GLU A 106 -14.38 -14.22 9.30
C GLU A 106 -13.66 -12.92 8.87
N THR A 107 -14.37 -11.79 8.92
CA THR A 107 -13.82 -10.47 8.60
C THR A 107 -12.72 -10.07 9.59
N LEU A 108 -12.98 -10.24 10.88
CA LEU A 108 -12.04 -9.96 11.96
C LEU A 108 -10.80 -10.85 11.85
N ALA A 109 -11.00 -12.16 11.71
CA ALA A 109 -9.93 -13.13 11.55
C ALA A 109 -9.04 -12.80 10.35
N TYR A 110 -9.64 -12.44 9.21
CA TYR A 110 -8.90 -12.02 8.02
C TYR A 110 -8.04 -10.76 8.26
N TYR A 111 -8.63 -9.71 8.86
CA TYR A 111 -7.90 -8.47 9.17
C TYR A 111 -6.73 -8.74 10.13
N CYS A 112 -6.99 -9.45 11.23
CA CYS A 112 -5.99 -9.78 12.23
C CYS A 112 -4.87 -10.67 11.67
N ASN A 113 -5.22 -11.68 10.84
CA ASN A 113 -4.22 -12.52 10.19
C ASN A 113 -3.34 -11.70 9.24
N ARG A 114 -3.95 -10.81 8.44
CA ARG A 114 -3.19 -9.99 7.50
C ARG A 114 -2.14 -9.13 8.22
N LEU A 115 -2.50 -8.49 9.34
CA LEU A 115 -1.57 -7.70 10.14
C LEU A 115 -0.41 -8.54 10.71
N LYS A 116 -0.71 -9.74 11.22
CA LYS A 116 0.32 -10.69 11.70
C LYS A 116 1.26 -11.13 10.58
N THR A 117 0.74 -11.35 9.37
CA THR A 117 1.56 -11.67 8.21
C THR A 117 2.50 -10.51 7.83
N LEU A 118 2.05 -9.26 7.89
CA LEU A 118 2.93 -8.10 7.64
C LEU A 118 4.11 -8.05 8.62
N VAL A 119 3.85 -8.27 9.91
CA VAL A 119 4.89 -8.37 10.94
C VAL A 119 5.86 -9.53 10.65
N THR A 120 5.31 -10.68 10.24
CA THR A 120 6.12 -11.85 9.86
C THR A 120 7.04 -11.54 8.67
N TYR A 121 6.56 -10.78 7.68
CA TYR A 121 7.39 -10.33 6.57
C TYR A 121 8.51 -9.40 7.04
N ALA A 122 8.19 -8.40 7.87
CA ALA A 122 9.19 -7.48 8.42
C ALA A 122 10.32 -8.21 9.16
N HIS A 123 9.99 -9.20 10.00
CA HIS A 123 11.00 -10.01 10.71
C HIS A 123 11.92 -10.83 9.80
N LYS A 124 11.50 -11.12 8.56
CA LYS A 124 12.28 -11.90 7.60
C LYS A 124 13.13 -11.04 6.67
N MET A 125 13.02 -9.72 6.77
CA MET A 125 13.81 -8.82 5.95
C MET A 125 15.27 -8.84 6.38
N GLY A 126 16.18 -8.80 5.40
CA GLY A 126 17.62 -8.75 5.67
C GLY A 126 18.10 -7.36 6.09
N ASP A 127 17.37 -6.31 5.68
CA ASP A 127 17.68 -4.92 5.98
C ASP A 127 16.39 -4.13 6.26
N HIS A 128 16.19 -3.74 7.52
CA HIS A 128 15.03 -2.95 7.94
C HIS A 128 15.00 -1.54 7.34
N LYS A 129 16.14 -1.01 6.85
CA LYS A 129 16.18 0.29 6.15
C LYS A 129 15.47 0.25 4.81
N LYS A 130 15.18 -0.95 4.28
CA LYS A 130 14.39 -1.16 3.06
C LYS A 130 12.91 -1.41 3.35
N ALA A 131 12.48 -1.18 4.58
CA ALA A 131 11.07 -1.12 4.94
C ALA A 131 10.68 0.29 5.38
N LEU A 132 9.51 0.73 4.95
CA LEU A 132 8.87 1.95 5.42
C LEU A 132 7.46 1.64 5.92
N LEU A 133 7.16 2.01 7.17
CA LEU A 133 5.80 1.97 7.72
C LEU A 133 5.09 3.30 7.48
N ILE A 134 3.92 3.21 6.87
CA ILE A 134 2.99 4.33 6.69
C ILE A 134 1.63 3.90 7.24
N ARG A 135 1.05 4.70 8.12
CA ARG A 135 -0.36 4.54 8.49
C ARG A 135 -1.25 5.31 7.51
N HIS A 136 -2.41 4.75 7.19
CA HIS A 136 -3.33 5.31 6.21
C HIS A 136 -3.82 6.71 6.61
N ASP A 137 -4.06 6.97 7.89
CA ASP A 137 -4.40 8.31 8.42
C ASP A 137 -3.29 9.32 8.11
N GLN A 138 -2.02 8.95 8.29
CA GLN A 138 -0.88 9.81 7.95
C GLN A 138 -0.86 10.17 6.46
N LEU A 139 -1.16 9.21 5.58
CA LEU A 139 -1.23 9.45 4.14
C LEU A 139 -2.32 10.46 3.75
N ILE A 140 -3.44 10.49 4.48
CA ILE A 140 -4.57 11.37 4.16
C ILE A 140 -4.43 12.75 4.83
N GLU A 141 -4.05 12.77 6.10
CA GLU A 141 -4.04 14.00 6.90
C GLU A 141 -2.67 14.71 6.86
N ASN A 142 -1.57 13.97 6.65
CA ASN A 142 -0.19 14.47 6.68
C ASN A 142 0.60 14.10 5.41
N SER A 143 -0.06 14.14 4.26
CA SER A 143 0.51 13.78 2.95
C SER A 143 1.86 14.43 2.63
N PRO A 144 2.13 15.73 2.91
CA PRO A 144 3.45 16.31 2.64
C PRO A 144 4.60 15.58 3.35
N LEU A 145 4.44 15.25 4.64
CA LEU A 145 5.45 14.50 5.41
C LEU A 145 5.63 13.07 4.87
N VAL A 146 4.52 12.45 4.46
CA VAL A 146 4.56 11.14 3.81
C VAL A 146 5.32 11.20 2.49
N PHE A 147 5.15 12.25 1.70
CA PHE A 147 5.83 12.41 0.42
C PHE A 147 7.32 12.66 0.58
N GLU A 148 7.71 13.49 1.55
CA GLU A 148 9.12 13.70 1.89
C GLU A 148 9.78 12.38 2.33
N SER A 149 9.10 11.62 3.19
CA SER A 149 9.61 10.33 3.66
C SER A 149 9.69 9.29 2.53
N LEU A 150 8.71 9.24 1.65
CA LEU A 150 8.74 8.38 0.46
C LEU A 150 9.89 8.75 -0.47
N GLN A 151 10.10 10.05 -0.72
CA GLN A 151 11.17 10.53 -1.59
C GLN A 151 12.54 10.19 -1.01
N LYS A 152 12.74 10.40 0.29
CA LYS A 152 13.97 10.03 0.98
C LYS A 152 14.19 8.52 1.00
N PHE A 153 13.15 7.73 1.27
CA PHE A 153 13.21 6.27 1.37
C PHE A 153 13.48 5.59 0.02
N LEU A 154 12.87 6.07 -1.06
CA LEU A 154 13.08 5.55 -2.42
C LEU A 154 14.21 6.29 -3.16
N GLU A 155 14.78 7.32 -2.53
CA GLU A 155 15.82 8.18 -3.11
C GLU A 155 15.46 8.65 -4.54
N THR A 156 14.20 9.06 -4.74
CA THR A 156 13.74 9.55 -6.04
C THR A 156 14.17 11.00 -6.25
N ASP A 157 14.58 11.34 -7.47
CA ASP A 157 14.95 12.71 -7.83
C ASP A 157 13.74 13.65 -7.77
N THR A 158 12.58 13.13 -8.15
CA THR A 158 11.30 13.84 -8.12
C THR A 158 10.50 13.50 -6.88
N GLY A 159 9.79 14.50 -6.33
CA GLY A 159 8.89 14.32 -5.19
C GLY A 159 7.53 13.73 -5.58
N PHE A 160 6.69 13.51 -4.58
CA PHE A 160 5.32 13.01 -4.77
C PHE A 160 4.28 14.13 -4.66
N SER A 161 3.10 13.91 -5.24
CA SER A 161 2.01 14.89 -5.26
C SER A 161 0.70 14.29 -4.77
N GLU A 162 -0.17 15.15 -4.23
CA GLU A 162 -1.54 14.77 -3.90
C GLU A 162 -2.36 14.53 -5.17
N LYS A 163 -1.94 15.10 -6.31
CA LYS A 163 -2.54 14.88 -7.62
C LYS A 163 -1.89 13.70 -8.30
N TYR A 164 -2.69 12.76 -8.77
CA TYR A 164 -2.21 11.55 -9.41
C TYR A 164 -3.11 11.14 -10.57
N GLN A 165 -2.53 10.47 -11.55
CA GLN A 165 -3.30 9.87 -12.63
C GLN A 165 -3.97 8.58 -12.14
N ILE A 166 -5.21 8.38 -12.58
CA ILE A 166 -5.97 7.17 -12.26
C ILE A 166 -5.42 6.05 -13.15
N LEU A 167 -4.98 4.95 -12.53
CA LEU A 167 -4.45 3.80 -13.28
C LEU A 167 -5.59 3.12 -14.04
N LYS A 168 -5.29 2.51 -15.20
CA LYS A 168 -6.28 1.82 -16.05
C LYS A 168 -7.13 0.78 -15.32
N MET A 169 -6.60 0.17 -14.26
CA MET A 169 -7.29 -0.85 -13.48
C MET A 169 -8.23 -0.33 -12.39
N THR A 170 -8.27 0.98 -12.18
CA THR A 170 -9.12 1.60 -11.16
C THR A 170 -10.58 1.52 -11.57
N GLY A 171 -11.43 0.93 -10.72
CA GLY A 171 -12.87 0.79 -10.99
C GLY A 171 -13.27 -0.51 -11.69
N SER A 172 -12.32 -1.36 -12.09
CA SER A 172 -12.59 -2.71 -12.58
C SER A 172 -13.13 -3.59 -11.44
N LYS A 173 -14.19 -4.38 -11.71
CA LYS A 173 -14.71 -5.38 -10.75
C LYS A 173 -13.52 -6.25 -10.29
N HIS A 174 -13.39 -6.44 -8.97
CA HIS A 174 -12.31 -7.16 -8.28
C HIS A 174 -11.00 -6.40 -7.97
N VAL A 175 -10.89 -5.10 -8.30
CA VAL A 175 -9.71 -4.27 -7.92
C VAL A 175 -10.10 -3.21 -6.88
N GLY A 176 -9.96 -3.55 -5.60
CA GLY A 176 -10.06 -2.60 -4.48
C GLY A 176 -11.38 -1.80 -4.37
N ASP A 177 -11.29 -0.61 -3.77
CA ASP A 177 -12.42 0.29 -3.54
C ASP A 177 -12.89 0.97 -4.84
N HIS A 178 -13.79 0.30 -5.54
CA HIS A 178 -14.50 0.79 -6.73
C HIS A 178 -15.49 1.93 -6.42
N ARG A 179 -15.71 2.27 -5.14
CA ARG A 179 -16.65 3.32 -4.69
C ARG A 179 -15.93 4.50 -4.04
N GLY A 180 -14.60 4.53 -4.10
CA GLY A 180 -13.77 5.46 -3.36
C GLY A 180 -13.44 6.75 -4.11
N LYS A 181 -13.04 7.77 -3.33
CA LYS A 181 -12.46 9.05 -3.78
C LYS A 181 -11.19 8.92 -4.63
N ILE A 182 -10.66 7.70 -4.78
CA ILE A 182 -9.48 7.40 -5.59
C ILE A 182 -9.72 7.73 -7.07
N MET A 183 -10.97 7.72 -7.53
CA MET A 183 -11.32 8.16 -8.89
C MET A 183 -11.31 9.69 -9.07
N ALA A 184 -11.04 10.48 -8.03
CA ALA A 184 -10.95 11.93 -8.17
C ALA A 184 -9.60 12.40 -8.72
N GLY A 185 -8.59 11.52 -8.79
CA GLY A 185 -7.22 11.90 -9.17
C GLY A 185 -6.52 12.79 -8.14
N GLN A 186 -7.06 12.87 -6.92
CA GLN A 186 -6.46 13.62 -5.82
C GLN A 186 -6.81 13.02 -4.45
N ILE A 187 -6.04 13.36 -3.41
CA ILE A 187 -6.40 13.00 -2.02
C ILE A 187 -7.62 13.81 -1.60
N ILE A 188 -8.69 13.14 -1.18
CA ILE A 188 -9.88 13.80 -0.62
C ILE A 188 -10.03 13.38 0.84
N ARG A 189 -10.00 14.38 1.73
CA ARG A 189 -9.99 14.21 3.20
C ARG A 189 -11.37 13.96 3.80
N THR A 190 -12.45 14.42 3.17
CA THR A 190 -13.82 14.14 3.66
C THR A 190 -14.04 12.63 3.68
N GLN A 191 -14.46 12.06 4.79
CA GLN A 191 -14.63 10.61 4.88
C GLN A 191 -16.05 10.20 4.51
N ARG A 192 -16.22 9.01 3.90
CA ARG A 192 -17.56 8.44 3.65
C ARG A 192 -18.17 8.02 4.99
N GLU A 193 -19.47 8.20 5.13
CA GLU A 193 -20.25 7.56 6.20
C GLU A 193 -20.15 6.03 6.12
N LEU A 194 -20.04 5.41 7.29
CA LEU A 194 -20.04 3.96 7.44
C LEU A 194 -21.51 3.51 7.50
N LYS A 195 -21.94 2.74 6.50
CA LYS A 195 -23.30 2.20 6.44
C LYS A 195 -23.47 0.90 7.22
N GLN A 196 -22.37 0.21 7.47
CA GLN A 196 -22.35 -1.02 8.25
C GLN A 196 -21.72 -0.74 9.61
N THR A 197 -22.26 -1.40 10.63
CA THR A 197 -21.73 -1.40 11.98
C THR A 197 -20.97 -2.70 12.24
N ILE A 198 -19.83 -2.59 12.92
CA ILE A 198 -19.06 -3.70 13.48
C ILE A 198 -19.29 -3.69 14.99
N SER A 199 -19.38 -4.85 15.61
CA SER A 199 -19.52 -4.92 17.07
C SER A 199 -18.32 -4.30 17.79
N GLN A 200 -18.57 -3.69 18.96
CA GLN A 200 -17.50 -3.10 19.77
C GLN A 200 -16.43 -4.13 20.19
N PRO A 201 -16.78 -5.36 20.61
CA PRO A 201 -15.78 -6.38 20.93
C PRO A 201 -14.84 -6.69 19.75
N ALA A 202 -15.38 -6.80 18.52
CA ALA A 202 -14.57 -7.03 17.33
C ALA A 202 -13.66 -5.83 17.00
N ILE A 203 -14.14 -4.60 17.23
CA ILE A 203 -13.31 -3.38 17.08
C ILE A 203 -12.18 -3.39 18.11
N ASP A 204 -12.47 -3.68 19.38
CA ASP A 204 -11.47 -3.66 20.47
C ASP A 204 -10.38 -4.71 20.23
N GLU A 205 -10.75 -5.93 19.82
CA GLU A 205 -9.80 -6.97 19.46
C GLU A 205 -8.92 -6.53 18.28
N ALA A 206 -9.52 -6.06 17.20
CA ALA A 206 -8.79 -5.62 16.02
C ALA A 206 -7.88 -4.42 16.32
N GLN A 207 -8.30 -3.53 17.23
CA GLN A 207 -7.52 -2.39 17.69
C GLN A 207 -6.28 -2.81 18.48
N SER A 208 -6.41 -3.83 19.34
CA SER A 208 -5.27 -4.41 20.04
C SER A 208 -4.24 -4.98 19.06
N VAL A 209 -4.68 -5.79 18.09
CA VAL A 209 -3.80 -6.38 17.06
C VAL A 209 -3.19 -5.30 16.17
N TYR A 210 -3.94 -4.26 15.81
CA TYR A 210 -3.44 -3.13 15.02
C TYR A 210 -2.34 -2.35 15.74
N GLN A 211 -2.52 -2.04 17.03
CA GLN A 211 -1.53 -1.32 17.83
C GLN A 211 -0.25 -2.14 17.98
N ASP A 212 -0.37 -3.44 18.26
CA ASP A 212 0.77 -4.34 18.35
C ASP A 212 1.51 -4.45 17.01
N CYS A 213 0.77 -4.61 15.90
CA CYS A 213 1.34 -4.59 14.55
C CYS A 213 2.11 -3.30 14.26
N CYS A 214 1.51 -2.12 14.53
CA CYS A 214 2.18 -0.84 14.33
C CYS A 214 3.44 -0.70 15.18
N LYS A 215 3.39 -1.14 16.45
CA LYS A 215 4.53 -1.13 17.36
C LYS A 215 5.66 -2.01 16.82
N GLN A 216 5.37 -3.26 16.47
CA GLN A 216 6.39 -4.17 15.94
C GLN A 216 6.97 -3.67 14.62
N LEU A 217 6.13 -3.24 13.67
CA LEU A 217 6.61 -2.69 12.41
C LEU A 217 7.48 -1.45 12.61
N SER A 218 7.13 -0.56 13.55
CA SER A 218 7.94 0.63 13.85
C SER A 218 9.36 0.32 14.35
N GLN A 219 9.57 -0.87 14.92
CA GLN A 219 10.88 -1.34 15.36
C GLN A 219 11.67 -2.05 14.24
N LEU A 220 10.98 -2.49 13.19
CA LEU A 220 11.50 -3.31 12.09
C LEU A 220 11.50 -2.58 10.74
N SER A 221 11.22 -1.28 10.74
CA SER A 221 11.16 -0.46 9.54
C SER A 221 11.45 0.99 9.85
N SER A 222 11.83 1.76 8.84
CA SER A 222 11.81 3.21 8.92
C SER A 222 10.37 3.70 9.16
N VAL A 223 10.24 4.73 9.98
CA VAL A 223 8.97 5.39 10.28
C VAL A 223 9.06 6.85 9.87
N LEU A 224 7.88 7.48 9.74
CA LEU A 224 7.78 8.92 9.57
C LEU A 224 8.32 9.62 10.82
N ASP A 225 9.33 10.47 10.67
CA ASP A 225 9.77 11.41 11.70
C ASP A 225 8.70 12.50 11.84
N ILE A 226 7.63 12.21 12.59
CA ILE A 226 6.68 13.24 12.99
C ILE A 226 7.27 13.92 14.21
N ASP A 227 7.94 15.05 13.98
CA ASP A 227 8.28 15.97 15.06
C ASP A 227 6.98 16.38 15.77
N CYS A 228 6.78 15.86 17.00
CA CYS A 228 5.63 16.16 17.87
C CYS A 228 5.55 17.63 18.33
N SER A 229 6.33 18.54 17.74
CA SER A 229 6.45 19.94 18.16
C SER A 229 5.38 20.88 17.60
N SER A 230 4.43 20.40 16.77
CA SER A 230 3.36 21.25 16.22
C SER A 230 1.93 20.89 16.65
N ALA A 231 1.73 19.85 17.47
CA ALA A 231 0.42 19.54 18.07
C ALA A 231 0.27 20.18 19.46
N LYS A 232 0.39 21.50 19.54
CA LYS A 232 -0.08 22.29 20.69
C LYS A 232 -0.89 23.46 20.18
N VAL A 233 -2.07 23.66 20.81
CA VAL A 233 -2.95 24.83 20.74
C VAL A 233 -3.91 24.80 19.52
N ASN A 234 -5.20 24.50 19.66
CA ASN A 234 -6.18 25.27 20.42
C ASN A 234 -7.29 24.38 21.02
N SER A 235 -7.38 24.37 22.34
CA SER A 235 -8.62 24.20 23.09
C SER A 235 -9.23 25.58 23.31
N LEU A 236 -10.39 25.83 22.70
CA LEU A 236 -11.40 26.76 23.18
C LEU A 236 -12.77 26.12 22.93
#